data_AF-A0A6A2ZUF2-F1
#
_entry.id   AF-A0A6A2ZUF2-F1
#
_cell.length_a   1.000
_cell.length_b   1.000
_cell.length_c   1.000
_cell.angle_alpha   90.00
_cell.angle_beta   90.00
_cell.angle_gamma   90.00
#
_symmetry.space_group_name_H-M   'P 1'
#
loop_
_entity.id
_entity.type
_entity.pdbx_description
1 polymer ?
#
loop_
_entity_poly.entity_id
_entity_poly.type
_entity_poly.pdbx_seq_one_letter_code
_entity_poly.pdbx_strand_id
1 'polypeptide(L)'
;MAPPLLLLLFFFLSPTALISESRLSMDYYSKSCPSFNQIMQENITNKQITSPTTGAGTLRLLFDDCLPNGCDGSILISSTPFNKAECDADINLSLPGDPFDLIVRAKTALELSCPNTVSCSDILAVAARDVVVMLGGPYYNVYLGRNDSTSSQASSIEGKLPKPNMKMS
;
A
#
# COMPACT_ATOMS: atom_id res chain seq x y z
N MET A 1 -57.38 -23.47 -11.15
CA MET A 1 -56.20 -23.89 -10.39
C MET A 1 -55.01 -23.84 -11.32
N ALA A 2 -54.33 -22.70 -11.40
CA ALA A 2 -53.14 -22.53 -12.23
C ALA A 2 -52.12 -21.69 -11.45
N PRO A 3 -51.21 -22.35 -10.73
CA PRO A 3 -49.81 -21.93 -10.66
C PRO A 3 -48.92 -23.11 -11.09
N PRO A 4 -47.66 -22.95 -11.54
CA PRO A 4 -46.73 -21.88 -11.19
C PRO A 4 -45.77 -21.51 -12.34
N LEU A 5 -46.25 -21.07 -13.51
CA LEU A 5 -45.31 -20.69 -14.60
C LEU A 5 -44.54 -19.39 -14.30
N LEU A 6 -45.12 -18.51 -13.46
CA LEU A 6 -44.52 -17.24 -13.05
C LEU A 6 -43.32 -17.42 -12.09
N LEU A 7 -43.28 -18.54 -11.36
CA LEU A 7 -42.20 -18.85 -10.40
C LEU A 7 -40.92 -19.33 -11.09
N LEU A 8 -41.02 -19.87 -12.31
CA LEU A 8 -39.88 -20.29 -13.13
C LEU A 8 -39.12 -19.12 -13.76
N LEU A 9 -39.78 -17.97 -13.99
CA LEU A 9 -39.16 -16.77 -14.57
C LEU A 9 -38.31 -15.97 -13.56
N PHE A 10 -38.56 -16.10 -12.25
CA PHE A 10 -37.77 -15.42 -11.22
C PHE A 10 -36.43 -16.10 -10.91
N PHE A 11 -36.24 -17.37 -11.31
CA PHE A 11 -34.97 -18.08 -11.07
C PHE A 11 -33.87 -17.74 -12.09
N PHE A 12 -34.22 -17.14 -13.24
CA PHE A 12 -33.27 -16.75 -14.28
C PHE A 12 -32.69 -15.33 -14.14
N LEU A 13 -33.16 -14.54 -13.16
CA LEU A 13 -32.61 -13.20 -12.85
C LEU A 13 -31.76 -13.20 -11.58
N SER A 14 -31.03 -14.29 -11.32
CA SER A 14 -29.93 -14.20 -10.34
C SER A 14 -28.81 -13.36 -10.99
N PRO A 15 -28.44 -12.18 -10.44
CA PRO A 15 -27.24 -11.51 -10.88
C PRO A 15 -26.11 -12.47 -10.56
N THR A 16 -25.38 -12.91 -11.58
CA THR A 16 -24.05 -13.47 -11.36
C THR A 16 -23.28 -12.38 -10.65
N ALA A 17 -23.11 -12.52 -9.34
CA ALA A 17 -22.20 -11.67 -8.59
C ALA A 17 -20.86 -11.81 -9.32
N LEU A 18 -20.43 -10.75 -9.99
CA LEU A 18 -19.05 -10.63 -10.46
C LEU A 18 -18.20 -10.70 -9.19
N ILE A 19 -17.72 -11.90 -8.88
CA ILE A 19 -16.65 -12.08 -7.91
C ILE A 19 -15.44 -11.43 -8.57
N SER A 20 -15.29 -10.13 -8.36
CA SER A 20 -14.07 -9.41 -8.72
C SER A 20 -13.00 -9.90 -7.75
N GLU A 21 -12.28 -10.94 -8.14
CA GLU A 21 -11.02 -11.26 -7.47
C GLU A 21 -10.03 -10.14 -7.83
N SER A 22 -9.64 -9.32 -6.85
CA SER A 22 -8.50 -8.41 -7.02
C SER A 22 -7.23 -9.26 -7.15
N ARG A 23 -6.95 -9.73 -8.37
CA ARG A 23 -5.74 -10.49 -8.65
C ARG A 23 -4.60 -9.52 -8.82
N LEU A 24 -3.77 -9.44 -7.78
CA LEU A 24 -2.50 -8.73 -7.88
C LEU A 24 -1.63 -9.41 -8.95
N SER A 25 -0.91 -8.61 -9.75
CA SER A 25 -0.03 -9.12 -10.81
C SER A 25 1.30 -8.37 -10.83
N MET A 26 2.37 -9.03 -11.28
CA MET A 26 3.69 -8.42 -11.36
C MET A 26 3.79 -7.35 -12.46
N ASP A 27 2.88 -7.41 -13.44
CA ASP A 27 2.84 -6.59 -14.64
C ASP A 27 1.66 -5.62 -14.66
N TYR A 28 1.03 -5.36 -13.51
CA TYR A 28 -0.21 -4.58 -13.37
C TYR A 28 -0.15 -3.21 -14.08
N TYR A 29 0.98 -2.52 -13.98
CA TYR A 29 1.20 -1.21 -14.60
C TYR A 29 1.88 -1.24 -15.97
N SER A 30 2.18 -2.42 -16.53
CA SER A 30 2.96 -2.55 -17.77
C SER A 30 2.36 -1.81 -18.98
N LYS A 31 1.03 -1.71 -19.03
CA LYS A 31 0.30 -0.99 -20.10
C LYS A 31 -0.08 0.43 -19.71
N SER A 32 -0.53 0.64 -18.47
CA SER A 32 -1.07 1.92 -18.01
C SER A 32 0.02 2.92 -17.58
N CYS A 33 1.16 2.43 -17.09
CA CYS A 33 2.33 3.24 -16.77
C CYS A 33 3.63 2.50 -17.12
N PRO A 34 4.02 2.44 -18.41
CA PRO A 34 5.19 1.69 -18.86
C PRO A 34 6.50 2.12 -18.20
N SER A 35 6.61 3.39 -17.82
CA SER A 35 7.78 3.97 -17.15
C SER A 35 7.83 3.71 -15.63
N PHE A 36 6.85 3.00 -15.06
CA PHE A 36 6.71 2.80 -13.61
C PHE A 36 8.00 2.32 -12.93
N ASN A 37 8.58 1.21 -13.41
CA ASN A 37 9.78 0.63 -12.80
C ASN A 37 10.99 1.57 -12.86
N GLN A 38 11.15 2.30 -13.96
CA GLN A 38 12.24 3.26 -14.12
C GLN A 38 12.09 4.43 -13.14
N ILE A 39 10.89 5.03 -13.06
CA ILE A 39 10.60 6.16 -12.18
C ILE A 39 10.81 5.76 -10.71
N MET A 40 10.35 4.57 -10.32
CA MET A 40 10.56 4.04 -8.98
C MET A 40 12.05 3.90 -8.69
N GLN A 41 12.79 3.19 -9.53
CA GLN A 41 14.22 2.95 -9.33
C GLN A 41 15.00 4.26 -9.18
N GLU A 42 14.72 5.26 -10.02
CA GLU A 42 15.39 6.57 -9.97
C GLU A 42 15.13 7.30 -8.65
N ASN A 43 13.86 7.42 -8.24
CA ASN A 43 13.49 8.13 -7.02
C ASN A 43 14.05 7.45 -5.76
N ILE A 44 13.98 6.11 -5.71
CA ILE A 44 14.47 5.31 -4.59
C ILE A 44 15.99 5.41 -4.49
N THR A 45 16.69 5.25 -5.63
CA THR A 45 18.15 5.33 -5.67
C THR A 45 18.64 6.70 -5.20
N ASN A 46 18.06 7.77 -5.74
CA ASN A 46 18.44 9.14 -5.39
C ASN A 46 18.20 9.44 -3.90
N LYS A 47 17.06 9.00 -3.35
CA LYS A 47 16.74 9.23 -1.95
C LYS A 47 17.63 8.40 -1.01
N GLN A 48 17.84 7.13 -1.31
CA GLN A 48 18.66 6.23 -0.48
C GLN A 48 20.13 6.66 -0.43
N ILE A 49 20.70 7.16 -1.53
CA ILE A 49 22.07 7.70 -1.55
C ILE A 49 22.17 8.96 -0.68
N THR A 50 21.13 9.80 -0.69
CA THR A 50 21.10 11.06 0.06
C THR A 50 20.86 10.83 1.56
N SER A 51 19.99 9.88 1.91
CA SER A 51 19.67 9.54 3.29
C SER A 51 19.69 8.02 3.49
N PRO A 52 20.78 7.44 4.02
CA PRO A 52 20.90 5.99 4.20
C PRO A 52 19.83 5.37 5.12
N THR A 53 19.25 6.17 6.03
CA THR A 53 18.16 5.77 6.93
C THR A 53 16.86 5.46 6.19
N THR A 54 16.70 5.93 4.94
CA THR A 54 15.53 5.65 4.10
C THR A 54 15.28 4.14 4.00
N GLY A 55 16.30 3.32 3.77
CA GLY A 55 16.08 1.89 3.53
C GLY A 55 15.45 1.15 4.72
N ALA A 56 16.04 1.30 5.92
CA ALA A 56 15.46 0.70 7.13
C ALA A 56 14.10 1.32 7.47
N GLY A 57 13.95 2.63 7.28
CA GLY A 57 12.69 3.33 7.50
C GLY A 57 11.57 2.86 6.57
N THR A 58 11.85 2.66 5.29
CA THR A 58 10.86 2.22 4.29
C THR A 58 10.41 0.79 4.55
N LEU A 59 11.32 -0.10 4.98
CA LEU A 59 10.94 -1.45 5.40
C LEU A 59 10.02 -1.44 6.61
N ARG A 60 10.34 -0.61 7.62
CA ARG A 60 9.47 -0.43 8.78
C ARG A 60 8.13 0.17 8.39
N LEU A 61 8.12 1.17 7.50
CA LEU A 61 6.89 1.83 7.05
C LEU A 61 5.96 0.83 6.33
N LEU A 62 6.49 -0.06 5.48
CA LEU A 62 5.70 -1.14 4.87
C LEU A 62 5.14 -2.10 5.92
N PHE A 63 5.94 -2.46 6.93
CA PHE A 63 5.49 -3.32 8.01
C PHE A 63 4.37 -2.68 8.83
N ASP A 64 4.53 -1.40 9.22
CA ASP A 64 3.56 -0.66 10.03
C ASP A 64 2.26 -0.38 9.24
N ASP A 65 2.30 -0.30 7.90
CA ASP A 65 1.12 -0.26 7.02
C ASP A 65 0.40 -1.62 6.95
N CYS A 66 1.13 -2.69 6.63
CA CYS A 66 0.53 -3.97 6.28
C CYS A 66 -0.04 -4.74 7.49
N LEU A 67 0.57 -4.62 8.67
CA LEU A 67 0.24 -5.49 9.80
C LEU A 67 -1.14 -5.22 10.43
N PRO A 68 -1.59 -3.96 10.62
CA PRO A 68 -2.85 -3.69 11.31
C PRO A 68 -4.10 -4.00 10.48
N ASN A 69 -4.16 -3.49 9.25
CA ASN A 69 -5.37 -3.51 8.42
C ASN A 69 -5.12 -4.02 6.99
N GLY A 70 -3.90 -4.43 6.67
CA GLY A 70 -3.48 -4.80 5.33
C GLY A 70 -2.71 -3.67 4.63
N CYS A 71 -2.04 -4.01 3.53
CA CYS A 71 -1.20 -3.05 2.80
C CYS A 71 -2.08 -2.14 1.93
N ASP A 72 -2.57 -1.05 2.52
CA ASP A 72 -3.54 -0.14 1.89
C ASP A 72 -3.08 1.33 1.93
N GLY A 73 -1.85 1.61 2.36
CA GLY A 73 -1.29 2.96 2.38
C GLY A 73 -1.98 3.89 3.38
N SER A 74 -2.82 3.38 4.28
CA SER A 74 -3.49 4.18 5.32
C SER A 74 -2.48 4.89 6.24
N ILE A 75 -1.29 4.32 6.43
CA ILE A 75 -0.23 4.98 7.22
C ILE A 75 0.28 6.28 6.59
N LEU A 76 0.09 6.46 5.28
CA LEU A 76 0.59 7.63 4.54
C LEU A 76 -0.35 8.85 4.64
N ILE A 77 -1.55 8.65 5.19
CA ILE A 77 -2.55 9.72 5.35
C ILE A 77 -2.19 10.55 6.58
N SER A 78 -2.13 11.87 6.41
CA SER A 78 -1.84 12.81 7.51
C SER A 78 -3.05 13.05 8.42
N SER A 79 -2.79 13.36 9.68
CA SER A 79 -3.84 13.77 10.62
C SER A 79 -4.57 15.04 10.17
N THR A 80 -5.84 15.16 10.59
CA THR A 80 -6.66 16.36 10.43
C THR A 80 -7.06 16.89 11.81
N PRO A 81 -7.63 18.11 11.92
CA PRO A 81 -8.07 18.66 13.21
C PRO A 81 -9.08 17.78 13.98
N PHE A 82 -9.79 16.90 13.27
CA PHE A 82 -10.84 16.04 13.83
C PHE A 82 -10.45 14.56 13.86
N ASN A 83 -9.28 14.19 13.34
CA ASN A 83 -8.85 12.81 13.23
C ASN A 83 -7.33 12.67 13.37
N LYS A 84 -6.89 11.89 14.36
CA LYS A 84 -5.49 11.50 14.53
C LYS A 84 -5.23 10.26 13.66
N ALA A 85 -4.38 10.40 12.65
CA ALA A 85 -4.04 9.34 11.71
C ALA A 85 -3.02 8.34 12.29
N GLU A 86 -2.82 7.22 11.58
CA GLU A 86 -1.93 6.14 11.99
C GLU A 86 -0.46 6.57 12.08
N CYS A 87 0.00 7.48 11.22
CA CYS A 87 1.36 8.02 11.27
C CYS A 87 1.69 8.73 12.59
N ASP A 88 0.67 9.30 13.25
CA ASP A 88 0.83 10.05 14.49
C ASP A 88 0.49 9.23 15.74
N ALA A 89 0.14 7.95 15.58
CA ALA A 89 -0.05 7.04 16.70
C ALA A 89 1.25 6.91 17.52
N ASP A 90 1.14 6.74 18.83
CA ASP A 90 2.28 6.85 19.75
C ASP A 90 3.44 5.88 19.42
N ILE A 91 3.11 4.70 18.88
CA ILE A 91 4.10 3.70 18.42
C ILE A 91 4.81 4.13 17.12
N ASN A 92 4.13 4.89 16.27
CA ASN A 92 4.56 5.34 14.95
C ASN A 92 5.28 6.70 14.98
N LEU A 93 5.23 7.45 16.09
CA LEU A 93 6.00 8.70 16.26
C LEU A 93 7.52 8.53 16.09
N SER A 94 8.01 7.30 16.19
CA SER A 94 9.42 6.96 15.98
C SER A 94 9.75 6.60 14.52
N LEU A 95 8.78 6.62 13.61
CA LEU A 95 9.03 6.44 12.18
C LEU A 95 9.83 7.64 11.64
N PRO A 96 10.90 7.41 10.88
CA PRO A 96 11.63 8.50 10.24
C PRO A 96 10.75 9.16 9.17
N GLY A 97 10.97 10.46 8.93
CA GLY A 97 10.25 11.21 7.87
C GLY A 97 10.74 10.89 6.45
N ASP A 98 11.96 10.38 6.30
CA ASP A 98 12.58 10.12 4.99
C ASP A 98 11.81 9.14 4.10
N PRO A 99 11.25 8.02 4.61
CA PRO A 99 10.37 7.15 3.84
C PRO A 99 9.11 7.87 3.34
N PHE A 100 8.47 8.72 4.15
CA PHE A 100 7.31 9.47 3.69
C PHE A 100 7.66 10.41 2.53
N ASP A 101 8.79 11.12 2.63
CA ASP A 101 9.32 11.97 1.55
C ASP A 101 9.65 11.14 0.29
N LEU A 102 10.21 9.93 0.43
CA LEU A 102 10.42 9.01 -0.70
C LEU A 102 9.12 8.73 -1.44
N ILE A 103 8.07 8.32 -0.71
CA ILE A 103 6.79 7.96 -1.31
C ILE A 103 6.14 9.17 -1.98
N VAL A 104 6.20 10.35 -1.36
CA VAL A 104 5.69 11.60 -1.96
C VAL A 104 6.42 11.92 -3.27
N ARG A 105 7.75 11.88 -3.31
CA ARG A 105 8.53 12.16 -4.53
C ARG A 105 8.23 11.17 -5.65
N ALA A 106 8.21 9.88 -5.33
CA ALA A 106 7.87 8.84 -6.28
C ALA A 106 6.44 9.02 -6.82
N LYS A 107 5.47 9.30 -5.94
CA LYS A 107 4.08 9.57 -6.33
C LYS A 107 3.98 10.80 -7.21
N THR A 108 4.66 11.90 -6.89
CA THR A 108 4.68 13.10 -7.73
C THR A 108 5.26 12.80 -9.12
N ALA A 109 6.39 12.10 -9.22
CA ALA A 109 6.99 11.75 -10.50
C ALA A 109 6.07 10.82 -11.33
N LEU A 110 5.41 9.87 -10.67
CA LEU A 110 4.45 8.98 -11.31
C LEU A 110 3.20 9.72 -11.79
N GLU A 111 2.63 10.62 -11.00
CA GLU A 111 1.47 11.42 -11.41
C GLU A 111 1.78 12.35 -12.60
N LEU A 112 3.02 12.82 -12.73
CA LEU A 112 3.46 13.56 -13.92
C LEU A 112 3.56 12.67 -15.17
N SER A 113 3.85 11.38 -15.01
CA SER A 113 4.02 10.45 -16.13
C SER A 113 2.75 9.68 -16.49
N CYS A 114 1.95 9.31 -15.51
CA CYS A 114 0.77 8.45 -15.62
C CYS A 114 -0.27 8.85 -14.54
N PRO A 115 -1.05 9.91 -14.80
CA PRO A 115 -1.97 10.48 -13.83
C PRO A 115 -3.01 9.47 -13.31
N ASN A 116 -3.35 9.54 -12.03
CA ASN A 116 -4.37 8.73 -11.35
C ASN A 116 -4.25 7.22 -11.61
N THR A 117 -3.03 6.72 -11.81
CA THR A 117 -2.81 5.33 -12.24
C THR A 117 -2.24 4.47 -11.13
N VAL A 118 -1.18 4.92 -10.46
CA VAL A 118 -0.42 4.11 -9.51
C VAL A 118 -0.84 4.42 -8.07
N SER A 119 -1.11 3.40 -7.26
CA SER A 119 -1.49 3.57 -5.85
C SER A 119 -0.26 3.84 -4.97
N CYS A 120 -0.46 4.61 -3.90
CA CYS A 120 0.57 4.84 -2.88
C CYS A 120 0.99 3.53 -2.19
N SER A 121 0.05 2.60 -2.02
CA SER A 121 0.25 1.27 -1.47
C SER A 121 1.26 0.45 -2.29
N ASP A 122 1.15 0.47 -3.62
CA ASP A 122 2.09 -0.22 -4.49
C ASP A 122 3.45 0.48 -4.58
N ILE A 123 3.46 1.82 -4.50
CA ILE A 123 4.71 2.58 -4.39
C ILE A 123 5.47 2.15 -3.13
N LEU A 124 4.81 2.04 -1.98
CA LEU A 124 5.43 1.58 -0.73
C LEU A 124 5.95 0.15 -0.83
N ALA A 125 5.18 -0.77 -1.42
CA ALA A 125 5.59 -2.16 -1.60
C ALA A 125 6.82 -2.30 -2.52
N VAL A 126 6.87 -1.57 -3.63
CA VAL A 126 8.02 -1.57 -4.55
C VAL A 126 9.23 -0.87 -3.93
N ALA A 127 9.02 0.25 -3.23
CA ALA A 127 10.06 0.96 -2.53
C ALA A 127 10.77 0.06 -1.51
N ALA A 128 10.02 -0.70 -0.72
CA ALA A 128 10.57 -1.67 0.22
C ALA A 128 11.43 -2.75 -0.45
N ARG A 129 10.99 -3.29 -1.60
CA ARG A 129 11.77 -4.29 -2.35
C ARG A 129 13.07 -3.70 -2.89
N ASP A 130 13.00 -2.53 -3.49
CA ASP A 130 14.17 -1.88 -4.08
C ASP A 130 15.20 -1.51 -3.01
N VAL A 131 14.78 -0.98 -1.85
CA VAL A 131 15.74 -0.69 -0.77
C VAL A 131 16.36 -1.95 -0.18
N VAL A 132 15.62 -3.07 -0.09
CA VAL A 132 16.20 -4.37 0.33
C VAL A 132 17.32 -4.78 -0.61
N VAL A 133 17.07 -4.71 -1.92
CA VAL A 133 18.08 -5.06 -2.94
C VAL A 133 19.28 -4.12 -2.87
N MET A 134 19.05 -2.80 -2.73
CA MET A 134 20.12 -1.82 -2.61
C MET A 134 21.00 -2.03 -1.36
N LEU A 135 20.42 -2.54 -0.28
CA LEU A 135 21.13 -2.85 0.97
C LEU A 135 21.81 -4.24 0.96
N GLY A 136 21.85 -4.91 -0.20
CA GLY A 136 22.49 -6.23 -0.35
C GLY A 136 21.59 -7.42 0.02
N GLY A 137 20.29 -7.19 0.19
CA GLY A 137 19.29 -8.23 0.40
C GLY A 137 18.85 -8.93 -0.90
N PRO A 138 17.99 -9.95 -0.79
CA PRO A 138 17.52 -10.71 -1.94
C PRO A 138 16.50 -9.91 -2.76
N TYR A 139 16.47 -10.17 -4.07
CA TYR A 139 15.38 -9.75 -4.93
C TYR A 139 14.17 -10.67 -4.73
N TYR A 140 12.98 -10.08 -4.62
CA TYR A 140 11.71 -10.79 -4.61
C TYR A 140 10.69 -10.10 -5.51
N ASN A 141 9.71 -10.87 -5.98
CA ASN A 141 8.62 -10.35 -6.80
C ASN A 141 7.61 -9.61 -5.93
N VAL A 142 7.23 -8.40 -6.35
CA VAL A 142 6.13 -7.65 -5.76
C VAL A 142 4.93 -7.77 -6.70
N TYR A 143 3.84 -8.34 -6.18
CA TYR A 143 2.56 -8.31 -6.88
C TYR A 143 1.91 -6.95 -6.65
N LEU A 144 1.38 -6.35 -7.71
CA LEU A 144 0.85 -4.98 -7.76
C LEU A 144 -0.65 -4.99 -8.08
N GLY A 145 -1.32 -3.87 -7.89
CA GLY A 145 -2.77 -3.69 -7.99
C GLY A 145 -3.44 -3.44 -6.65
N ARG A 146 -2.70 -2.98 -5.63
CA ARG A 146 -3.29 -2.56 -4.35
C ARG A 146 -4.03 -1.25 -4.55
N ASN A 147 -5.11 -1.06 -3.79
CA ASN A 147 -5.83 0.22 -3.74
C ASN A 147 -5.50 0.95 -2.45
N ASP A 148 -5.51 2.27 -2.51
CA ASP A 148 -5.26 3.11 -1.35
C ASP A 148 -6.52 3.23 -0.48
N SER A 149 -6.31 3.18 0.83
CA SER A 149 -7.33 3.42 1.84
C SER A 149 -7.79 4.87 1.80
N THR A 150 -9.04 5.10 2.17
CA THR A 150 -9.63 6.44 2.31
C THR A 150 -9.73 6.89 3.76
N SER A 151 -9.21 6.07 4.70
CA SER A 151 -9.29 6.34 6.12
C SER A 151 -8.01 5.91 6.84
N SER A 152 -7.61 6.68 7.84
CA SER A 152 -6.48 6.38 8.71
C SER A 152 -6.80 6.86 10.10
N GLN A 153 -6.74 5.98 11.10
CA GLN A 153 -7.08 6.32 12.48
C GLN A 153 -6.07 5.69 13.44
N ALA A 154 -5.47 6.46 14.34
CA ALA A 154 -4.52 5.94 15.32
C ALA A 154 -5.10 4.83 16.21
N SER A 155 -6.41 4.83 16.45
CA SER A 155 -7.11 3.77 17.19
C SER A 155 -7.23 2.47 16.40
N SER A 156 -7.09 2.49 15.06
CA SER A 156 -7.22 1.31 14.20
C SER A 156 -6.07 0.31 14.41
N ILE A 157 -4.91 0.79 14.88
CA ILE A 157 -3.68 0.02 15.03
C ILE A 157 -3.38 -0.38 16.49
N GLU A 158 -4.22 0.06 17.43
CA GLU A 158 -4.03 -0.22 18.85
C GLU A 158 -4.04 -1.73 19.11
N GLY A 159 -2.95 -2.25 19.68
CA GLY A 159 -2.81 -3.67 19.97
C GLY A 159 -2.53 -4.58 18.76
N LYS A 160 -2.48 -4.02 17.54
CA LYS A 160 -2.17 -4.79 16.32
C LYS A 160 -0.69 -4.77 15.95
N LEU A 161 0.02 -3.72 16.34
CA LEU A 161 1.46 -3.63 16.18
C LEU A 161 2.20 -4.24 17.40
N PRO A 162 3.21 -5.09 17.18
CA PRO A 162 3.97 -5.67 18.27
C PRO A 162 4.79 -4.60 18.99
N LYS A 163 4.83 -4.68 20.32
CA LYS A 163 5.67 -3.80 21.14
C LYS A 163 7.03 -4.47 21.41
N PRO A 164 8.13 -3.72 21.52
CA PRO A 164 9.47 -4.27 21.79
C PRO A 164 9.58 -5.10 23.08
N ASN A 165 8.65 -4.93 24.02
CA ASN A 165 8.59 -5.64 25.30
C ASN A 165 7.55 -6.78 25.34
N MET A 166 6.96 -7.15 24.20
CA MET A 166 6.07 -8.31 24.11
C MET A 166 6.86 -9.60 24.30
N LYS A 167 6.35 -10.51 25.14
CA LYS A 167 6.93 -11.83 25.35
C LYS A 167 6.41 -12.80 24.28
N MET A 168 7.27 -13.72 23.86
CA MET A 168 6.80 -14.92 23.15
C MET A 168 6.05 -15.79 24.17
N SER A 169 4.77 -16.01 23.93
CA SER A 169 3.92 -16.93 24.70
C SER A 169 4.18 -18.38 24.33
#